data_AF-A0A7Y4NBG0-F1
#
_entry.id   AF-A0A7Y4NBG0-F1
#
_cell.length_a   1.000
_cell.length_b   1.000
_cell.length_c   1.000
_cell.angle_alpha   90.00
_cell.angle_beta   90.00
_cell.angle_gamma   90.00
#
_symmetry.space_group_name_H-M   'P 1'
#
loop_
_entity.id
_entity.type
_entity.pdbx_description
1 polymer ?
#
loop_
_entity_poly.entity_id
_entity_poly.type
_entity_poly.pdbx_seq_one_letter_code
_entity_poly.pdbx_strand_id
1 'polypeptide(L)'
;MRFVMSLGVVALGAGCAHAPKPADPAARAQQLSAEAEQAYKALDFERCAERFQAAGEADAEGPDRAESLYRAAGCASLAGHADAAVDVLKRAVQGGYYDADHLEYNPELAALHALPAWSGIVAEARANLMKAPEPPFPVPTLKGVDAFGSRRVDQETVRQVLGLEVGKPIVHSGAIFRQKERLLRNQYNLVFARMGMTLFFASELKGSAFVVMDMVDAEDAAVRAYFLAPPKGHATDPEGLIARWNAYEDRMTQLQMQGKLAEDSSCRIAHCIGGFGHPDLAAFEPEFLAKVPKHVDALTTVLREDADAEKRAAAAFLLAYAPTAQETVECLRPFIRDPEDGVRNSVLRVLTATQEAAKQPLLHVSVVADAVLLPTSMDRNKATYLLTYLLDDLPPEALKAQRAELIQKLGQTLVEMSALTLPINRDPAVMVLKQLSGEQYETADEWRAWLARQPKTAG
;
A
#
# COMPACT_ATOMS: atom_id res chain seq x y z
N MET A 1 51.45 -66.46 25.53
CA MET A 1 52.54 -66.60 24.53
C MET A 1 51.87 -66.66 23.16
N ARG A 2 52.07 -65.78 22.17
CA ARG A 2 53.14 -64.83 21.84
C ARG A 2 52.53 -63.56 21.21
N PHE A 3 53.19 -62.44 21.46
CA PHE A 3 53.03 -61.14 20.80
C PHE A 3 53.35 -61.22 19.31
N VAL A 4 52.58 -60.52 18.47
CA VAL A 4 53.08 -59.89 17.23
C VAL A 4 52.36 -58.54 17.06
N MET A 5 53.11 -57.45 17.22
CA MET A 5 52.75 -56.10 16.81
C MET A 5 52.83 -55.99 15.29
N SER A 6 51.82 -55.39 14.66
CA SER A 6 51.88 -54.93 13.28
C SER A 6 51.44 -53.46 13.21
N LEU A 7 52.40 -52.58 12.96
CA LEU A 7 52.18 -51.18 12.59
C LEU A 7 51.43 -51.12 11.25
N GLY A 8 50.27 -50.46 11.23
CA GLY A 8 49.59 -50.04 10.01
C GLY A 8 49.59 -48.51 9.94
N VAL A 9 50.25 -47.99 8.91
CA VAL A 9 50.34 -46.55 8.58
C VAL A 9 48.96 -46.01 8.23
N VAL A 10 48.50 -44.97 8.95
CA VAL A 10 47.31 -44.20 8.61
C VAL A 10 47.71 -43.14 7.59
N ALA A 11 47.28 -43.30 6.34
CA ALA A 11 47.36 -42.27 5.32
C ALA A 11 46.27 -41.22 5.60
N LEU A 12 46.69 -40.04 6.08
CA LEU A 12 45.84 -38.85 6.17
C LEU A 12 45.62 -38.32 4.75
N GLY A 13 44.44 -38.58 4.19
CA GLY A 13 43.99 -37.95 2.95
C GLY A 13 43.77 -36.45 3.20
N ALA A 14 44.54 -35.62 2.50
CA ALA A 14 44.32 -34.18 2.42
C ALA A 14 42.96 -33.92 1.74
N GLY A 15 41.92 -33.66 2.54
CA GLY A 15 40.66 -33.14 2.03
C GLY A 15 40.89 -31.72 1.52
N CYS A 16 40.69 -31.51 0.21
CA CYS A 16 40.66 -30.19 -0.39
C CYS A 16 39.57 -29.36 0.31
N ALA A 17 39.98 -28.43 1.18
CA ALA A 17 39.12 -27.40 1.72
C ALA A 17 38.65 -26.54 0.56
N HIS A 18 37.40 -26.75 0.13
CA HIS A 18 36.77 -25.88 -0.87
C HIS A 18 36.53 -24.55 -0.18
N ALA A 19 37.38 -23.56 -0.47
CA ALA A 19 37.13 -22.19 -0.04
C ALA A 19 35.73 -21.79 -0.53
N PRO A 20 34.86 -21.25 0.34
CA PRO A 20 33.53 -20.82 -0.07
C PRO A 20 33.67 -19.84 -1.23
N LYS A 21 32.89 -20.06 -2.29
CA LYS A 21 32.85 -19.19 -3.46
C LYS A 21 32.58 -17.74 -2.98
N PRO A 22 33.28 -16.72 -3.51
CA PRO A 22 32.98 -15.33 -3.19
C PRO A 22 31.48 -15.07 -3.40
N ALA A 23 30.84 -14.41 -2.44
CA ALA A 23 29.44 -14.04 -2.57
C ALA A 23 29.26 -13.18 -3.84
N ASP A 24 28.18 -13.44 -4.58
CA ASP A 24 27.79 -12.65 -5.73
C ASP A 24 27.54 -11.19 -5.28
N PRO A 25 28.26 -10.19 -5.81
CA PRO A 25 28.10 -8.80 -5.44
C PRO A 25 26.64 -8.30 -5.53
N ALA A 26 25.91 -8.72 -6.56
CA ALA A 26 24.50 -8.33 -6.74
C ALA A 26 23.60 -8.92 -5.64
N ALA A 27 23.76 -10.20 -5.32
CA ALA A 27 23.03 -10.83 -4.22
C ALA A 27 23.36 -10.17 -2.88
N ARG A 28 24.61 -9.74 -2.69
CA ARG A 28 25.04 -9.03 -1.49
C ARG A 28 24.41 -7.63 -1.41
N ALA A 29 24.39 -6.88 -2.51
CA ALA A 29 23.75 -5.57 -2.59
C ALA A 29 22.25 -5.67 -2.26
N GLN A 30 21.54 -6.64 -2.84
CA GLN A 30 20.13 -6.88 -2.58
C GLN A 30 19.86 -7.19 -1.09
N GLN A 31 20.68 -8.06 -0.47
CA GLN A 31 20.58 -8.35 0.96
C GLN A 31 20.76 -7.08 1.80
N LEU A 32 21.78 -6.27 1.50
CA LEU A 32 22.09 -5.04 2.22
C LEU A 32 20.95 -4.01 2.09
N SER A 33 20.38 -3.86 0.90
CA SER A 33 19.21 -3.01 0.68
C SER A 33 18.00 -3.49 1.48
N ALA A 34 17.75 -4.80 1.55
CA ALA A 34 16.66 -5.35 2.38
C ALA A 34 16.88 -5.07 3.88
N GLU A 35 18.12 -5.20 4.37
CA GLU A 35 18.47 -4.81 5.76
C GLU A 35 18.30 -3.30 5.99
N ALA A 36 18.65 -2.46 5.02
CA ALA A 36 18.47 -1.01 5.09
C ALA A 36 16.99 -0.62 5.16
N GLU A 37 16.14 -1.27 4.37
CA GLU A 37 14.69 -1.08 4.41
C GLU A 37 14.08 -1.45 5.75
N GLN A 38 14.54 -2.55 6.36
CA GLN A 38 14.11 -2.93 7.70
C GLN A 38 14.52 -1.86 8.73
N ALA A 39 15.75 -1.33 8.64
CA ALA A 39 16.21 -0.24 9.50
C ALA A 39 15.39 1.04 9.29
N TYR A 40 15.11 1.43 8.03
CA TYR A 40 14.25 2.56 7.68
C TYR A 40 12.83 2.41 8.25
N LYS A 41 12.23 1.21 8.12
CA LYS A 41 10.92 0.88 8.72
C LYS A 41 10.94 1.02 10.25
N ALA A 42 12.03 0.62 10.89
CA ALA A 42 12.27 0.75 12.33
C ALA A 42 12.60 2.19 12.79
N LEU A 43 12.83 3.12 11.85
CA LEU A 43 13.34 4.48 12.09
C LEU A 43 14.76 4.50 12.68
N ASP A 44 15.55 3.45 12.43
CA ASP A 44 16.99 3.39 12.72
C ASP A 44 17.76 3.95 11.52
N PHE A 45 17.80 5.28 11.43
CA PHE A 45 18.34 5.97 10.26
C PHE A 45 19.85 5.85 10.12
N GLU A 46 20.58 5.66 11.22
CA GLU A 46 22.02 5.39 11.22
C GLU A 46 22.32 4.09 10.48
N ARG A 47 21.68 3.00 10.92
CA ARG A 47 21.84 1.69 10.30
C ARG A 47 21.29 1.67 8.87
N CYS A 48 20.21 2.40 8.61
CA CYS A 48 19.68 2.56 7.26
C CYS A 48 20.73 3.16 6.32
N ALA A 49 21.34 4.29 6.71
CA ALA A 49 22.35 4.97 5.91
C ALA A 49 23.56 4.06 5.66
N GLU A 50 24.08 3.40 6.71
CA GLU A 50 25.19 2.44 6.60
C GLU A 50 24.88 1.32 5.61
N ARG A 51 23.69 0.72 5.69
CA ARG A 51 23.32 -0.44 4.87
C ARG A 51 23.05 -0.08 3.42
N PHE A 52 22.37 1.03 3.13
CA PHE A 52 22.20 1.49 1.75
C PHE A 52 23.53 1.93 1.13
N GLN A 53 24.41 2.58 1.90
CA GLN A 53 25.73 2.93 1.38
C GLN A 53 26.56 1.67 1.06
N ALA A 54 26.56 0.68 1.95
CA ALA A 54 27.22 -0.61 1.72
C ALA A 54 26.62 -1.35 0.51
N ALA A 55 25.30 -1.25 0.29
CA ALA A 55 24.65 -1.82 -0.89
C ALA A 55 25.17 -1.16 -2.17
N GLY A 56 25.20 0.17 -2.22
CA GLY A 56 25.76 0.90 -3.37
C GLY A 56 27.25 0.66 -3.59
N GLU A 57 28.02 0.36 -2.55
CA GLU A 57 29.44 0.01 -2.66
C GLU A 57 29.66 -1.45 -3.13
N ALA A 58 28.72 -2.35 -2.85
CA ALA A 58 28.75 -3.72 -3.34
C ALA A 58 28.44 -3.81 -4.85
N ASP A 59 27.62 -2.88 -5.38
CA ASP A 59 27.42 -2.75 -6.82
C ASP A 59 28.56 -1.99 -7.49
N ALA A 60 29.12 -2.59 -8.55
CA ALA A 60 30.30 -2.05 -9.22
C ALA A 60 30.01 -0.70 -9.88
N GLU A 61 28.96 -0.61 -10.71
CA GLU A 61 28.50 0.60 -11.42
C GLU A 61 27.02 0.45 -11.82
N GLY A 62 26.33 1.56 -12.10
CA GLY A 62 24.99 1.54 -12.69
C GLY A 62 23.89 2.22 -11.85
N PRO A 63 22.63 2.18 -12.34
CA PRO A 63 21.51 2.87 -11.71
C PRO A 63 21.22 2.38 -10.29
N ASP A 64 21.40 1.08 -10.01
CA ASP A 64 21.12 0.50 -8.69
C ASP A 64 22.07 1.01 -7.60
N ARG A 65 23.34 1.26 -7.97
CA ARG A 65 24.33 1.91 -7.11
C ARG A 65 23.93 3.36 -6.81
N ALA A 66 23.55 4.11 -7.85
CA ALA A 66 23.19 5.51 -7.71
C ALA A 66 21.93 5.67 -6.83
N GLU A 67 20.93 4.81 -7.02
CA GLU A 67 19.73 4.74 -6.21
C GLU A 67 20.03 4.37 -4.76
N SER A 68 20.84 3.35 -4.52
CA SER A 68 21.25 2.96 -3.15
C SER A 68 21.95 4.11 -2.42
N LEU A 69 22.85 4.82 -3.09
CA LEU A 69 23.52 5.99 -2.51
C LEU A 69 22.54 7.15 -2.27
N TYR A 70 21.59 7.40 -3.18
CA TYR A 70 20.55 8.40 -2.99
C TYR A 70 19.74 8.13 -1.70
N ARG A 71 19.32 6.87 -1.51
CA ARG A 71 18.56 6.45 -0.32
C ARG A 71 19.39 6.49 0.96
N ALA A 72 20.68 6.16 0.88
CA ALA A 72 21.62 6.34 1.98
C ALA A 72 21.73 7.81 2.43
N ALA A 73 21.78 8.75 1.48
CA ALA A 73 21.80 10.18 1.79
C ALA A 73 20.50 10.65 2.48
N GLY A 74 19.34 10.16 2.04
CA GLY A 74 18.05 10.40 2.72
C GLY A 74 18.08 9.94 4.18
N CYS A 75 18.55 8.72 4.44
CA CYS A 75 18.71 8.20 5.80
C CYS A 75 19.73 8.99 6.63
N ALA A 76 20.88 9.36 6.06
CA ALA A 76 21.88 10.16 6.76
C ALA A 76 21.33 11.56 7.13
N SER A 77 20.55 12.18 6.24
CA SER A 77 19.88 13.46 6.49
C SER A 77 18.86 13.34 7.63
N LEU A 78 18.03 12.29 7.63
CA LEU A 78 17.07 12.01 8.72
C LEU A 78 17.76 11.71 10.06
N ALA A 79 18.97 11.15 10.04
CA ALA A 79 19.81 10.95 11.22
C ALA A 79 20.47 12.24 11.74
N GLY A 80 20.37 13.36 11.01
CA GLY A 80 20.99 14.63 11.36
C GLY A 80 22.43 14.80 10.85
N HIS A 81 22.92 13.89 10.00
CA HIS A 81 24.28 13.92 9.45
C HIS A 81 24.35 14.66 8.12
N ALA A 82 24.09 15.97 8.16
CA ALA A 82 23.95 16.79 6.95
C ALA A 82 25.18 16.75 6.01
N ASP A 83 26.40 16.83 6.55
CA ASP A 83 27.64 16.81 5.75
C ASP A 83 27.85 15.45 5.09
N ALA A 84 27.65 14.35 5.84
CA ALA A 84 27.76 13.00 5.31
C ALA A 84 26.69 12.73 4.24
N ALA A 85 25.46 13.19 4.46
CA ALA A 85 24.37 13.09 3.50
C ALA A 85 24.72 13.81 2.18
N VAL A 86 25.28 15.03 2.25
CA VAL A 86 25.73 15.78 1.07
C VAL A 86 26.80 15.02 0.30
N ASP A 87 27.80 14.43 0.97
CA ASP A 87 28.88 13.73 0.29
C ASP A 87 28.41 12.42 -0.35
N VAL A 88 27.51 11.70 0.30
CA VAL A 88 26.87 10.51 -0.30
C VAL A 88 25.98 10.91 -1.49
N LEU A 89 25.23 12.01 -1.39
CA LEU A 89 24.35 12.48 -2.45
C LEU A 89 25.15 12.95 -3.69
N LYS A 90 26.30 13.60 -3.50
CA LYS A 90 27.24 13.91 -4.60
C LYS A 90 27.67 12.63 -5.32
N ARG A 91 28.02 11.57 -4.58
CA ARG A 91 28.38 10.27 -5.17
C ARG A 91 27.21 9.65 -5.94
N ALA A 92 25.98 9.80 -5.45
CA ALA A 92 24.78 9.31 -6.14
C ALA A 92 24.59 10.00 -7.51
N VAL A 93 24.63 11.33 -7.56
CA VAL A 93 24.47 12.08 -8.83
C VAL A 93 25.68 11.90 -9.76
N GLN A 94 26.90 11.80 -9.24
CA GLN A 94 28.07 11.44 -10.05
C GLN A 94 27.98 10.01 -10.60
N GLY A 95 27.31 9.12 -9.88
CA GLY A 95 27.02 7.75 -10.27
C GLY A 95 25.85 7.60 -11.25
N GLY A 96 25.21 8.71 -11.65
CA GLY A 96 24.15 8.72 -12.65
C GLY A 96 22.72 8.84 -12.11
N TYR A 97 22.52 9.11 -10.82
CA TYR A 97 21.17 9.40 -10.31
C TYR A 97 20.58 10.61 -11.05
N TYR A 98 19.35 10.50 -11.53
CA TYR A 98 18.79 11.45 -12.50
C TYR A 98 17.37 11.95 -12.19
N ASP A 99 16.69 11.45 -11.16
CA ASP A 99 15.35 11.95 -10.80
C ASP A 99 15.45 13.25 -9.99
N ALA A 100 15.71 14.34 -10.72
CA ALA A 100 15.98 15.66 -10.17
C ALA A 100 14.78 16.28 -9.43
N ASP A 101 13.56 16.09 -9.95
CA ASP A 101 12.36 16.64 -9.31
C ASP A 101 12.06 15.88 -8.01
N HIS A 102 12.18 14.54 -8.01
CA HIS A 102 12.06 13.77 -6.78
C HIS A 102 13.11 14.19 -5.74
N LEU A 103 14.37 14.38 -6.16
CA LEU A 103 15.45 14.88 -5.30
C LEU A 103 15.12 16.26 -4.71
N GLU A 104 14.60 17.18 -5.52
CA GLU A 104 14.32 18.56 -5.12
C GLU A 104 13.15 18.66 -4.12
N TYR A 105 12.17 17.75 -4.23
CA TYR A 105 10.97 17.74 -3.39
C TYR A 105 10.95 16.66 -2.31
N ASN A 106 12.02 15.85 -2.18
CA ASN A 106 12.07 14.81 -1.15
C ASN A 106 12.18 15.45 0.25
N PRO A 107 11.17 15.28 1.13
CA PRO A 107 11.17 15.88 2.46
C PRO A 107 12.28 15.32 3.38
N GLU A 108 12.86 14.17 3.07
CA GLU A 108 13.99 13.58 3.81
C GLU A 108 15.28 14.37 3.61
N LEU A 109 15.40 15.09 2.49
CA LEU A 109 16.56 15.92 2.15
C LEU A 109 16.36 17.40 2.49
N ALA A 110 15.22 17.78 3.08
CA ALA A 110 14.86 19.18 3.33
C ALA A 110 15.94 19.96 4.12
N ALA A 111 16.62 19.31 5.07
CA ALA A 111 17.70 19.91 5.84
C ALA A 111 18.93 20.30 4.98
N LEU A 112 19.09 19.67 3.82
CA LEU A 112 20.22 19.89 2.91
C LEU A 112 19.98 21.06 1.95
N HIS A 113 18.73 21.49 1.74
CA HIS A 113 18.38 22.48 0.71
C HIS A 113 19.04 23.84 0.93
N ALA A 114 19.33 24.20 2.18
CA ALA A 114 20.00 25.45 2.54
C ALA A 114 21.53 25.39 2.40
N LEU A 115 22.11 24.21 2.12
CA LEU A 115 23.56 24.03 2.07
C LEU A 115 24.14 24.51 0.73
N PRO A 116 25.35 25.11 0.71
CA PRO A 116 25.95 25.63 -0.52
C PRO A 116 26.13 24.60 -1.64
N ALA A 117 26.27 23.32 -1.30
CA ALA A 117 26.47 22.24 -2.26
C ALA A 117 25.17 21.83 -3.00
N TRP A 118 23.99 22.19 -2.47
CA TRP A 118 22.70 21.70 -2.95
C TRP A 118 22.44 22.01 -4.42
N SER A 119 22.65 23.25 -4.83
CA SER A 119 22.40 23.69 -6.22
C SER A 119 23.25 22.92 -7.23
N GLY A 120 24.50 22.58 -6.88
CA GLY A 120 25.39 21.78 -7.73
C GLY A 120 24.90 20.34 -7.86
N ILE A 121 24.39 19.74 -6.78
CA ILE A 121 23.83 18.38 -6.79
C ILE A 121 22.60 18.31 -7.69
N VAL A 122 21.66 19.25 -7.54
CA VAL A 122 20.44 19.33 -8.35
C VAL A 122 20.79 19.53 -9.83
N ALA A 123 21.76 20.41 -10.14
CA ALA A 123 22.20 20.64 -11.51
C ALA A 123 22.79 19.38 -12.15
N GLU A 124 23.57 18.59 -11.41
CA GLU A 124 24.11 17.32 -11.91
C GLU A 124 22.99 16.29 -12.16
N ALA A 125 22.03 16.15 -11.25
CA ALA A 125 20.87 15.27 -11.46
C ALA A 125 20.06 15.68 -12.70
N ARG A 126 19.84 16.98 -12.93
CA ARG A 126 19.18 17.50 -14.15
C ARG A 126 20.02 17.21 -15.41
N ALA A 127 21.34 17.27 -15.32
CA ALA A 127 22.24 16.92 -16.42
C ALA A 127 22.19 15.42 -16.76
N ASN A 128 22.05 14.56 -15.74
CA ASN A 128 21.84 13.12 -15.95
C ASN A 128 20.47 12.83 -16.56
N LEU A 129 19.42 13.54 -16.14
CA LEU A 129 18.07 13.39 -16.67
C LEU A 129 18.01 13.61 -18.19
N MET A 130 18.74 14.60 -18.70
CA MET A 130 18.82 14.86 -20.16
C MET A 130 19.46 13.70 -20.95
N LYS A 131 20.17 12.80 -20.29
CA LYS A 131 20.83 11.63 -20.89
C LYS A 131 20.09 10.33 -20.57
N ALA A 132 19.07 10.38 -19.72
CA ALA A 132 18.35 9.19 -19.28
C ALA A 132 17.59 8.55 -20.47
N PRO A 133 17.55 7.21 -20.55
CA PRO A 133 16.86 6.53 -21.64
C PRO A 133 15.34 6.75 -21.58
N GLU A 134 14.80 6.87 -20.38
CA GLU A 134 13.39 7.16 -20.12
C GLU A 134 13.28 8.19 -18.97
N PRO A 135 12.37 9.18 -19.07
CA PRO A 135 12.14 10.11 -17.97
C PRO A 135 11.50 9.40 -16.77
N PRO A 136 11.79 9.85 -15.53
CA PRO A 136 11.13 9.33 -14.35
C PRO A 136 9.64 9.72 -14.34
N PHE A 137 8.87 9.06 -13.48
CA PHE A 137 7.49 9.45 -13.26
C PHE A 137 7.44 10.86 -12.64
N PRO A 138 6.62 11.78 -13.17
CA PRO A 138 6.55 13.14 -12.63
C PRO A 138 6.15 13.15 -11.16
N VAL A 139 6.78 14.01 -10.36
CA VAL A 139 6.38 14.22 -8.96
C VAL A 139 4.93 14.73 -8.94
N PRO A 140 4.02 14.05 -8.22
CA PRO A 140 2.62 14.40 -8.26
C PRO A 140 2.36 15.73 -7.53
N THR A 141 1.35 16.46 -7.98
CA THR A 141 0.88 17.66 -7.27
C THR A 141 -0.15 17.27 -6.22
N LEU A 142 0.04 17.73 -4.98
CA LEU A 142 -0.91 17.51 -3.90
C LEU A 142 -2.20 18.30 -4.17
N LYS A 143 -3.33 17.62 -4.31
CA LYS A 143 -4.65 18.22 -4.56
C LYS A 143 -5.54 18.30 -3.33
N GLY A 144 -5.27 17.52 -2.29
CA GLY A 144 -6.07 17.52 -1.07
C GLY A 144 -5.35 16.88 0.11
N VAL A 145 -5.66 17.39 1.31
CA VAL A 145 -5.24 16.84 2.59
C VAL A 145 -6.48 16.73 3.47
N ASP A 146 -6.89 15.50 3.78
CA ASP A 146 -8.07 15.23 4.58
C ASP A 146 -7.71 14.68 5.97
N ALA A 147 -8.60 14.89 6.93
CA ALA A 147 -8.59 14.26 8.24
C ALA A 147 -9.91 13.49 8.41
N PHE A 148 -9.86 12.25 8.90
CA PHE A 148 -11.06 11.45 9.05
C PHE A 148 -11.05 10.61 10.32
N GLY A 149 -12.19 10.58 11.01
CA GLY A 149 -12.47 9.59 12.04
C GLY A 149 -12.01 9.94 13.46
N SER A 150 -11.63 11.19 13.74
CA SER A 150 -11.42 11.68 15.11
C SER A 150 -12.34 12.85 15.40
N ARG A 151 -12.89 12.89 16.62
CA ARG A 151 -13.62 14.06 17.15
C ARG A 151 -12.68 15.08 17.80
N ARG A 152 -11.40 14.72 17.99
CA ARG A 152 -10.39 15.50 18.68
C ARG A 152 -9.43 16.23 17.74
N VAL A 153 -9.28 15.72 16.53
CA VAL A 153 -8.35 16.22 15.53
C VAL A 153 -9.12 16.58 14.27
N ASP A 154 -9.15 17.87 13.94
CA ASP A 154 -9.75 18.38 12.72
C ASP A 154 -8.76 18.45 11.55
N GLN A 155 -9.26 18.81 10.38
CA GLN A 155 -8.48 18.91 9.15
C GLN A 155 -7.36 19.95 9.24
N GLU A 156 -7.61 21.08 9.89
CA GLU A 156 -6.61 22.15 10.03
C GLU A 156 -5.45 21.71 10.93
N THR A 157 -5.76 21.04 12.04
CA THR A 157 -4.74 20.43 12.91
C THR A 157 -3.88 19.43 12.14
N VAL A 158 -4.50 18.56 11.33
CA VAL A 158 -3.74 17.62 10.48
C VAL A 158 -2.84 18.39 9.50
N ARG A 159 -3.35 19.39 8.79
CA ARG A 159 -2.55 20.17 7.83
C ARG A 159 -1.34 20.83 8.50
N GLN A 160 -1.51 21.41 9.68
CA GLN A 160 -0.43 22.01 10.45
C GLN A 160 0.62 20.99 10.89
N VAL A 161 0.18 19.83 11.41
CA VAL A 161 1.10 18.76 11.84
C VAL A 161 1.88 18.19 10.66
N LEU A 162 1.21 17.98 9.53
CA LEU A 162 1.82 17.41 8.34
C LEU A 162 2.75 18.39 7.62
N GLY A 163 2.47 19.69 7.67
CA GLY A 163 3.23 20.71 6.95
C GLY A 163 3.10 20.59 5.43
N LEU A 164 2.01 19.99 4.95
CA LEU A 164 1.76 19.78 3.52
C LEU A 164 0.95 20.93 2.92
N GLU A 165 1.38 21.42 1.76
CA GLU A 165 0.74 22.52 1.04
C GLU A 165 0.02 22.02 -0.21
N VAL A 166 -1.30 22.18 -0.25
CA VAL A 166 -2.11 21.88 -1.45
C VAL A 166 -1.65 22.78 -2.61
N GLY A 167 -1.51 22.18 -3.79
CA GLY A 167 -1.00 22.81 -5.00
C GLY A 167 0.51 22.71 -5.18
N LYS A 168 1.25 22.14 -4.22
CA LYS A 168 2.69 21.88 -4.33
C LYS A 168 2.99 20.44 -4.75
N PRO A 169 4.16 20.18 -5.35
CA PRO A 169 4.67 18.82 -5.52
C PRO A 169 4.80 18.10 -4.18
N ILE A 170 4.55 16.79 -4.16
CA ILE A 170 4.70 15.95 -2.96
C ILE A 170 5.46 14.67 -3.28
N VAL A 171 6.45 14.37 -2.44
CA VAL A 171 7.18 13.10 -2.42
C VAL A 171 6.81 12.36 -1.12
N HIS A 172 6.48 11.08 -1.24
CA HIS A 172 6.15 10.25 -0.10
C HIS A 172 7.40 9.87 0.70
N SER A 173 7.38 10.15 2.00
CA SER A 173 8.35 9.63 2.96
C SER A 173 7.63 8.80 4.01
N GLY A 174 7.85 7.49 3.98
CA GLY A 174 7.25 6.57 4.95
C GLY A 174 7.75 6.86 6.38
N ALA A 175 9.01 7.29 6.53
CA ALA A 175 9.59 7.66 7.81
C ALA A 175 8.90 8.89 8.43
N ILE A 176 8.79 9.98 7.66
CA ILE A 176 8.14 11.21 8.13
C ILE A 176 6.67 10.94 8.44
N PHE A 177 5.96 10.20 7.57
CA PHE A 177 4.56 9.83 7.81
C PHE A 177 4.41 9.08 9.14
N ARG A 178 5.22 8.05 9.40
CA ARG A 178 5.21 7.30 10.68
C ARG A 178 5.52 8.19 11.89
N GLN A 179 6.42 9.15 11.76
CA GLN A 179 6.71 10.11 12.84
C GLN A 179 5.48 10.98 13.14
N LYS A 180 4.82 11.52 12.11
CA LYS A 180 3.61 12.35 12.27
C LYS A 180 2.42 11.56 12.81
N GLU A 181 2.23 10.31 12.36
CA GLU A 181 1.24 9.39 12.92
C GLU A 181 1.45 9.12 14.43
N ARG A 182 2.71 8.89 14.85
CA ARG A 182 3.04 8.70 16.27
C ARG A 182 2.80 9.96 17.09
N LEU A 183 3.15 11.13 16.56
CA LEU A 183 2.91 12.42 17.20
C LEU A 183 1.41 12.62 17.47
N LEU A 184 0.55 12.46 16.46
CA LEU A 184 -0.89 12.60 16.62
C LEU A 184 -1.48 11.59 17.62
N ARG A 185 -1.07 10.32 17.54
CA ARG A 185 -1.54 9.30 18.50
C ARG A 185 -1.26 9.69 19.94
N ASN A 186 -0.02 10.10 20.21
CA ASN A 186 0.41 10.46 21.55
C ASN A 186 -0.27 11.74 22.07
N GLN A 187 -0.44 12.74 21.20
CA GLN A 187 -0.98 14.04 21.59
C GLN A 187 -2.50 14.01 21.82
N TYR A 188 -3.24 13.20 21.04
CA TYR A 188 -4.71 13.24 21.02
C TYR A 188 -5.38 11.96 21.55
N ASN A 189 -4.61 11.04 22.15
CA ASN A 189 -5.10 9.78 22.69
C ASN A 189 -5.91 8.98 21.65
N LEU A 190 -5.28 8.75 20.49
CA LEU A 190 -5.83 7.97 19.40
C LEU A 190 -5.28 6.54 19.48
N VAL A 191 -6.14 5.53 19.33
CA VAL A 191 -5.70 4.12 19.22
C VAL A 191 -5.16 3.79 17.83
N PHE A 192 -5.52 4.61 16.84
CA PHE A 192 -5.13 4.45 15.45
C PHE A 192 -4.87 5.82 14.82
N ALA A 193 -3.75 5.95 14.11
CA ALA A 193 -3.50 7.02 13.15
C ALA A 193 -2.65 6.46 12.01
N ARG A 194 -3.07 6.68 10.76
CA ARG A 194 -2.40 6.19 9.55
C ARG A 194 -2.49 7.27 8.47
N MET A 195 -1.39 7.56 7.83
CA MET A 195 -1.35 8.39 6.64
C MET A 195 -1.46 7.52 5.40
N GLY A 196 -2.51 7.73 4.62
CA GLY A 196 -2.64 7.21 3.27
C GLY A 196 -2.27 8.28 2.24
N MET A 197 -1.53 7.90 1.21
CA MET A 197 -1.35 8.72 0.02
C MET A 197 -1.91 7.99 -1.20
N THR A 198 -2.81 8.64 -1.92
CA THR A 198 -3.40 8.11 -3.15
C THR A 198 -2.83 8.88 -4.34
N LEU A 199 -2.27 8.14 -5.30
CA LEU A 199 -1.78 8.67 -6.57
C LEU A 199 -2.75 8.33 -7.69
N PHE A 200 -3.00 9.29 -8.58
CA PHE A 200 -3.85 9.11 -9.75
C PHE A 200 -3.00 8.99 -11.01
N PHE A 201 -3.16 7.86 -11.72
CA PHE A 201 -2.38 7.52 -12.92
C PHE A 201 -3.16 7.70 -14.23
N ALA A 202 -4.47 7.92 -14.14
CA ALA A 202 -5.40 8.09 -15.25
C ALA A 202 -6.40 9.21 -14.93
N SER A 203 -7.33 9.49 -15.86
CA SER A 203 -8.36 10.55 -15.76
C SER A 203 -7.81 11.98 -15.71
N GLU A 204 -8.70 12.96 -15.52
CA GLU A 204 -8.39 14.37 -15.31
C GLU A 204 -7.51 14.62 -14.07
N LEU A 205 -7.40 13.64 -13.16
CA LEU A 205 -6.56 13.71 -11.96
C LEU A 205 -5.16 13.13 -12.17
N LYS A 206 -4.78 12.67 -13.37
CA LYS A 206 -3.45 12.12 -13.65
C LYS A 206 -2.33 13.03 -13.15
N GLY A 207 -1.37 12.47 -12.41
CA GLY A 207 -0.27 13.22 -11.79
C GLY A 207 -0.67 13.99 -10.53
N SER A 208 -1.83 13.71 -9.96
CA SER A 208 -2.28 14.27 -8.68
C SER A 208 -2.10 13.29 -7.53
N ALA A 209 -1.83 13.83 -6.35
CA ALA A 209 -1.80 13.11 -5.09
C ALA A 209 -2.83 13.66 -4.12
N PHE A 210 -3.36 12.80 -3.26
CA PHE A 210 -4.19 13.18 -2.12
C PHE A 210 -3.65 12.47 -0.88
N VAL A 211 -3.65 13.17 0.26
CA VAL A 211 -3.23 12.61 1.54
C VAL A 211 -4.42 12.58 2.48
N VAL A 212 -4.62 11.46 3.16
CA VAL A 212 -5.65 11.31 4.20
C VAL A 212 -4.99 10.87 5.50
N MET A 213 -5.24 11.60 6.57
CA MET A 213 -4.94 11.16 7.94
C MET A 213 -6.15 10.43 8.50
N ASP A 214 -6.05 9.10 8.53
CA ASP A 214 -7.05 8.18 9.03
C ASP A 214 -6.86 7.96 10.54
N MET A 215 -7.90 8.22 11.34
CA MET A 215 -7.81 8.20 12.80
C MET A 215 -8.97 7.43 13.44
N VAL A 216 -8.71 6.91 14.64
CA VAL A 216 -9.71 6.35 15.55
C VAL A 216 -9.42 6.82 16.98
N ASP A 217 -10.38 7.54 17.55
CA ASP A 217 -10.37 7.90 18.98
C ASP A 217 -10.42 6.63 19.84
N ALA A 218 -9.80 6.65 21.02
CA ALA A 218 -9.76 5.49 21.92
C ALA A 218 -11.17 4.95 22.27
N GLU A 219 -12.16 5.83 22.36
CA GLU A 219 -13.56 5.47 22.67
C GLU A 219 -14.24 4.69 21.54
N ASP A 220 -13.77 4.84 20.29
CA ASP A 220 -14.38 4.19 19.12
C ASP A 220 -13.64 2.90 18.71
N ALA A 221 -12.60 2.52 19.46
CA ALA A 221 -11.70 1.41 19.15
C ALA A 221 -12.43 0.08 18.93
N ALA A 222 -13.42 -0.23 19.77
CA ALA A 222 -14.16 -1.50 19.73
C ALA A 222 -14.93 -1.71 18.42
N VAL A 223 -15.31 -0.63 17.74
CA VAL A 223 -16.08 -0.69 16.49
C VAL A 223 -15.14 -0.55 15.29
N ARG A 224 -14.26 0.46 15.33
CA ARG A 224 -13.49 0.92 14.16
C ARG A 224 -12.08 0.38 14.07
N ALA A 225 -11.56 -0.22 15.15
CA ALA A 225 -10.21 -0.80 15.20
C ALA A 225 -10.21 -2.25 15.74
N TYR A 226 -11.30 -2.98 15.52
CA TYR A 226 -11.39 -4.41 15.84
C TYR A 226 -11.00 -5.26 14.64
N PHE A 227 -9.85 -5.92 14.77
CA PHE A 227 -9.25 -6.80 13.76
C PHE A 227 -9.13 -8.24 14.24
N LEU A 228 -8.94 -9.16 13.29
CA LEU A 228 -8.53 -10.53 13.58
C LEU A 228 -7.15 -10.57 14.24
N ALA A 229 -6.88 -11.65 14.98
CA ALA A 229 -5.56 -11.87 15.55
C ALA A 229 -4.50 -12.04 14.43
N PRO A 230 -3.30 -11.45 14.57
CA PRO A 230 -2.22 -11.65 13.60
C PRO A 230 -1.87 -13.12 13.41
N PRO A 231 -1.90 -13.63 12.17
CA PRO A 231 -1.45 -14.98 11.88
C PRO A 231 0.05 -15.12 12.13
N LYS A 232 0.50 -16.34 12.41
CA LYS A 232 1.90 -16.66 12.80
C LYS A 232 2.48 -17.84 12.04
N GLY A 233 1.72 -18.41 11.11
CA GLY A 233 2.13 -19.56 10.31
C GLY A 233 3.02 -19.18 9.14
N HIS A 234 3.42 -20.21 8.39
CA HIS A 234 4.24 -20.09 7.19
C HIS A 234 3.65 -21.05 6.15
N ALA A 235 2.52 -20.66 5.57
CA ALA A 235 1.85 -21.49 4.59
C ALA A 235 2.75 -21.68 3.37
N THR A 236 2.69 -22.87 2.77
CA THR A 236 3.46 -23.16 1.55
C THR A 236 2.83 -22.43 0.37
N ASP A 237 3.65 -21.91 -0.53
CA ASP A 237 3.18 -21.32 -1.79
C ASP A 237 2.68 -22.44 -2.75
N PRO A 238 1.37 -22.54 -3.02
CA PRO A 238 0.82 -23.63 -3.83
C PRO A 238 1.25 -23.49 -5.28
N GLU A 239 2.10 -24.43 -5.75
CA GLU A 239 2.68 -24.43 -7.10
C GLU A 239 3.41 -23.14 -7.51
N GLY A 240 3.86 -22.33 -6.54
CA GLY A 240 4.54 -21.06 -6.82
C GLY A 240 3.59 -19.93 -7.27
N LEU A 241 2.27 -20.06 -7.05
CA LEU A 241 1.27 -19.09 -7.47
C LEU A 241 1.46 -17.72 -6.82
N ILE A 242 1.85 -17.66 -5.55
CA ILE A 242 2.09 -16.41 -4.83
C ILE A 242 3.31 -15.70 -5.41
N ALA A 243 4.43 -16.41 -5.57
CA ALA A 243 5.61 -15.86 -6.22
C ALA A 243 5.29 -15.36 -7.65
N ARG A 244 4.45 -16.10 -8.38
CA ARG A 244 4.03 -15.71 -9.73
C ARG A 244 3.14 -14.47 -9.75
N TRP A 245 2.24 -14.33 -8.79
CA TRP A 245 1.44 -13.10 -8.60
C TRP A 245 2.32 -11.89 -8.29
N ASN A 246 3.28 -12.03 -7.38
CA ASN A 246 4.18 -10.93 -7.02
C ASN A 246 5.02 -10.48 -8.24
N ALA A 247 5.51 -11.44 -9.04
CA ALA A 247 6.21 -11.10 -10.29
C ALA A 247 5.33 -10.38 -11.31
N TYR A 248 4.02 -10.67 -11.34
CA TYR A 248 3.05 -9.92 -12.14
C TYR A 248 2.88 -8.50 -11.61
N GLU A 249 2.66 -8.34 -10.31
CA GLU A 249 2.42 -7.05 -9.66
C GLU A 249 3.63 -6.12 -9.77
N ASP A 250 4.85 -6.64 -9.61
CA ASP A 250 6.10 -5.92 -9.81
C ASP A 250 6.19 -5.40 -11.25
N ARG A 251 5.95 -6.28 -12.24
CA ARG A 251 6.03 -5.90 -13.65
C ARG A 251 4.95 -4.88 -14.01
N MET A 252 3.73 -5.09 -13.52
CA MET A 252 2.60 -4.20 -13.75
C MET A 252 2.86 -2.81 -13.16
N THR A 253 3.39 -2.74 -11.94
CA THR A 253 3.76 -1.48 -11.28
C THR A 253 4.85 -0.73 -12.05
N GLN A 254 5.89 -1.44 -12.52
CA GLN A 254 6.93 -0.83 -13.38
C GLN A 254 6.33 -0.21 -14.64
N LEU A 255 5.47 -0.96 -15.33
CA LEU A 255 4.80 -0.46 -16.54
C LEU A 255 3.87 0.72 -16.23
N GLN A 256 3.19 0.71 -15.09
CA GLN A 256 2.34 1.82 -14.65
C GLN A 256 3.16 3.09 -14.40
N MET A 257 4.29 2.97 -13.70
CA MET A 257 5.20 4.11 -13.45
C MET A 257 5.82 4.64 -14.75
N GLN A 258 5.97 3.78 -15.77
CA GLN A 258 6.43 4.18 -17.10
C GLN A 258 5.30 4.72 -18.00
N GLY A 259 4.05 4.73 -17.53
CA GLY A 259 2.88 5.13 -18.31
C GLY A 259 2.61 4.20 -19.52
N LYS A 260 3.08 2.94 -19.46
CA LYS A 260 2.98 1.94 -20.54
C LYS A 260 1.77 1.02 -20.42
N LEU A 261 0.97 1.15 -19.35
CA LEU A 261 -0.30 0.42 -19.24
C LEU A 261 -1.42 1.12 -20.00
N ALA A 262 -2.20 0.32 -20.74
CA ALA A 262 -3.40 0.79 -21.40
C ALA A 262 -4.54 0.96 -20.38
N GLU A 263 -5.29 2.05 -20.47
CA GLU A 263 -6.40 2.36 -19.56
C GLU A 263 -7.59 1.40 -19.75
N ASP A 264 -7.73 0.78 -20.94
CA ASP A 264 -8.81 -0.13 -21.31
C ASP A 264 -8.44 -1.62 -21.13
N SER A 265 -7.32 -1.93 -20.48
CA SER A 265 -6.93 -3.31 -20.24
C SER A 265 -7.93 -4.00 -19.32
N SER A 266 -8.51 -5.11 -19.80
CA SER A 266 -9.52 -5.89 -19.07
C SER A 266 -8.96 -7.23 -18.59
N CYS A 267 -9.75 -7.89 -17.74
CA CYS A 267 -9.48 -9.21 -17.16
C CYS A 267 -10.53 -10.20 -17.67
N ARG A 268 -10.19 -11.49 -17.71
CA ARG A 268 -11.16 -12.55 -18.06
C ARG A 268 -12.08 -12.94 -16.90
N ILE A 269 -11.73 -12.52 -15.69
CA ILE A 269 -12.50 -12.71 -14.45
C ILE A 269 -13.04 -11.36 -13.95
N ALA A 270 -13.84 -11.39 -12.88
CA ALA A 270 -14.47 -10.19 -12.32
C ALA A 270 -13.47 -9.12 -11.88
N HIS A 271 -12.25 -9.52 -11.45
CA HIS A 271 -11.25 -8.57 -10.95
C HIS A 271 -9.82 -8.96 -11.29
N CYS A 272 -9.03 -8.01 -11.80
CA CYS A 272 -7.58 -8.03 -11.75
C CYS A 272 -7.03 -6.59 -11.73
N ILE A 273 -5.81 -6.38 -11.24
CA ILE A 273 -5.22 -5.04 -11.14
C ILE A 273 -4.35 -4.79 -12.36
N GLY A 274 -4.65 -3.75 -13.14
CA GLY A 274 -3.80 -3.33 -14.27
C GLY A 274 -3.97 -4.16 -15.54
N GLY A 275 -4.74 -5.25 -15.50
CA GLY A 275 -5.10 -6.05 -16.66
C GLY A 275 -3.95 -6.88 -17.24
N PHE A 276 -4.22 -7.58 -18.34
CA PHE A 276 -3.26 -8.46 -19.03
C PHE A 276 -3.07 -8.11 -20.51
N GLY A 277 -3.51 -6.92 -20.95
CA GLY A 277 -3.43 -6.49 -22.34
C GLY A 277 -2.01 -6.16 -22.82
N HIS A 278 -1.10 -5.82 -21.90
CA HIS A 278 0.31 -5.55 -22.25
C HIS A 278 1.08 -6.86 -22.54
N PRO A 279 1.93 -6.93 -23.58
CA PRO A 279 2.67 -8.15 -23.93
C PRO A 279 3.46 -8.76 -22.77
N ASP A 280 4.09 -7.93 -21.95
CA ASP A 280 4.86 -8.38 -20.78
C ASP A 280 4.00 -8.95 -19.65
N LEU A 281 2.68 -8.72 -19.68
CA LEU A 281 1.73 -9.21 -18.69
C LEU A 281 0.87 -10.37 -19.22
N ALA A 282 0.71 -10.50 -20.54
CA ALA A 282 -0.22 -11.45 -21.16
C ALA A 282 0.01 -12.92 -20.78
N ALA A 283 1.25 -13.31 -20.45
CA ALA A 283 1.60 -14.69 -20.10
C ALA A 283 1.21 -15.11 -18.67
N PHE A 284 0.81 -14.17 -17.80
CA PHE A 284 0.49 -14.48 -16.40
C PHE A 284 -0.93 -15.04 -16.23
N GLU A 285 -1.95 -14.42 -16.84
CA GLU A 285 -3.36 -14.81 -16.64
C GLU A 285 -3.70 -16.27 -17.00
N PRO A 286 -3.19 -16.84 -18.12
CA PRO A 286 -3.49 -18.23 -18.47
C PRO A 286 -3.05 -19.23 -17.40
N GLU A 287 -1.97 -18.93 -16.68
CA GLU A 287 -1.48 -19.76 -15.59
C GLU A 287 -2.40 -19.68 -14.37
N PHE A 288 -2.85 -18.48 -14.00
CA PHE A 288 -3.79 -18.28 -12.89
C PHE A 288 -5.12 -19.01 -13.15
N LEU A 289 -5.68 -18.84 -14.36
CA LEU A 289 -6.90 -19.53 -14.80
C LEU A 289 -6.78 -21.06 -14.73
N ALA A 290 -5.61 -21.61 -15.05
CA ALA A 290 -5.42 -23.06 -15.13
C ALA A 290 -5.11 -23.73 -13.77
N LYS A 291 -4.49 -22.98 -12.85
CA LYS A 291 -3.95 -23.51 -11.59
C LYS A 291 -4.79 -23.12 -10.38
N VAL A 292 -5.23 -21.87 -10.26
CA VAL A 292 -5.93 -21.40 -9.05
C VAL A 292 -7.17 -22.24 -8.70
N PRO A 293 -8.05 -22.64 -9.65
CA PRO A 293 -9.21 -23.48 -9.34
C PRO A 293 -8.87 -24.81 -8.66
N LYS A 294 -7.64 -25.31 -8.78
CA LYS A 294 -7.16 -26.55 -8.15
C LYS A 294 -6.55 -26.34 -6.77
N HIS A 295 -6.31 -25.08 -6.39
CA HIS A 295 -5.54 -24.67 -5.21
C HIS A 295 -6.30 -23.68 -4.31
N VAL A 296 -7.62 -23.53 -4.47
CA VAL A 296 -8.45 -22.60 -3.67
C VAL A 296 -8.27 -22.82 -2.17
N ASP A 297 -8.30 -24.07 -1.70
CA ASP A 297 -8.12 -24.40 -0.28
C ASP A 297 -6.73 -24.03 0.24
N ALA A 298 -5.69 -24.27 -0.57
CA ALA A 298 -4.31 -23.96 -0.21
C ALA A 298 -4.09 -22.44 -0.16
N LEU A 299 -4.62 -21.69 -1.12
CA LEU A 299 -4.58 -20.22 -1.14
C LEU A 299 -5.37 -19.62 0.02
N THR A 300 -6.54 -20.18 0.34
CA THR A 300 -7.33 -19.78 1.53
C THR A 300 -6.55 -20.05 2.82
N THR A 301 -5.77 -21.12 2.87
CA THR A 301 -4.86 -21.40 3.99
C THR A 301 -3.75 -20.36 4.07
N VAL A 302 -3.15 -19.94 2.95
CA VAL A 302 -2.18 -18.83 2.93
C VAL A 302 -2.81 -17.56 3.50
N LEU A 303 -3.97 -17.15 3.00
CA LEU A 303 -4.72 -15.98 3.47
C LEU A 303 -5.11 -16.08 4.96
N ARG A 304 -5.31 -17.29 5.49
CA ARG A 304 -5.69 -17.47 6.90
C ARG A 304 -4.52 -17.49 7.86
N GLU A 305 -3.41 -18.11 7.47
CA GLU A 305 -2.41 -18.58 8.43
C GLU A 305 -1.02 -17.99 8.22
N ASP A 306 -0.68 -17.48 7.04
CA ASP A 306 0.68 -16.98 6.79
C ASP A 306 0.92 -15.65 7.52
N ALA A 307 2.02 -15.57 8.26
CA ALA A 307 2.45 -14.35 8.94
C ALA A 307 2.79 -13.21 7.96
N ASP A 308 3.19 -13.55 6.74
CA ASP A 308 3.54 -12.61 5.69
C ASP A 308 2.30 -11.98 5.05
N ALA A 309 2.11 -10.69 5.31
CA ALA A 309 0.99 -9.90 4.80
C ALA A 309 0.98 -9.81 3.27
N GLU A 310 2.14 -9.79 2.62
CA GLU A 310 2.24 -9.68 1.16
C GLU A 310 1.73 -10.96 0.50
N LYS A 311 2.09 -12.13 1.05
CA LYS A 311 1.53 -13.40 0.59
C LYS A 311 0.02 -13.48 0.79
N ARG A 312 -0.49 -13.01 1.93
CA ARG A 312 -1.93 -12.97 2.19
C ARG A 312 -2.66 -12.06 1.18
N ALA A 313 -2.11 -10.89 0.90
CA ALA A 313 -2.66 -9.96 -0.09
C ALA A 313 -2.67 -10.57 -1.50
N ALA A 314 -1.58 -11.24 -1.91
CA ALA A 314 -1.49 -11.97 -3.18
C ALA A 314 -2.52 -13.11 -3.26
N ALA A 315 -2.67 -13.89 -2.18
CA ALA A 315 -3.67 -14.95 -2.10
C ALA A 315 -5.10 -14.40 -2.28
N ALA A 316 -5.41 -13.24 -1.69
CA ALA A 316 -6.70 -12.59 -1.87
C ALA A 316 -7.01 -12.26 -3.34
N PHE A 317 -6.03 -11.75 -4.09
CA PHE A 317 -6.20 -11.49 -5.53
C PHE A 317 -6.30 -12.77 -6.35
N LEU A 318 -5.49 -13.78 -6.05
CA LEU A 318 -5.57 -15.07 -6.72
C LEU A 318 -6.94 -15.72 -6.50
N LEU A 319 -7.54 -15.61 -5.32
CA LEU A 319 -8.88 -16.14 -5.03
C LEU A 319 -10.01 -15.50 -5.86
N ALA A 320 -9.75 -14.40 -6.59
CA ALA A 320 -10.66 -13.89 -7.62
C ALA A 320 -10.83 -14.86 -8.81
N TYR A 321 -9.90 -15.81 -8.98
CA TYR A 321 -9.95 -16.89 -9.98
C TYR A 321 -10.60 -18.18 -9.43
N ALA A 322 -11.27 -18.13 -8.27
CA ALA A 322 -12.04 -19.27 -7.80
C ALA A 322 -13.15 -19.66 -8.81
N PRO A 323 -13.57 -20.95 -8.85
CA PRO A 323 -14.55 -21.44 -9.81
C PRO A 323 -15.86 -20.65 -9.88
N THR A 324 -16.32 -20.07 -8.77
CA THR A 324 -17.57 -19.30 -8.72
C THR A 324 -17.44 -18.02 -7.88
N ALA A 325 -18.29 -17.04 -8.17
CA ALA A 325 -18.38 -15.80 -7.39
C ALA A 325 -18.72 -16.06 -5.92
N GLN A 326 -19.61 -17.02 -5.64
CA GLN A 326 -19.94 -17.44 -4.27
C GLN A 326 -18.72 -17.99 -3.55
N GLU A 327 -17.93 -18.85 -4.19
CA GLU A 327 -16.72 -19.43 -3.61
C GLU A 327 -15.65 -18.36 -3.34
N THR A 328 -15.46 -17.39 -4.26
CA THR A 328 -14.62 -16.21 -4.01
C THR A 328 -15.07 -15.46 -2.75
N VAL A 329 -16.37 -15.19 -2.62
CA VAL A 329 -16.92 -14.48 -1.46
C VAL A 329 -16.77 -15.28 -0.17
N GLU A 330 -17.02 -16.59 -0.19
CA GLU A 330 -16.87 -17.46 0.97
C GLU A 330 -15.43 -17.52 1.47
N CYS A 331 -14.45 -17.57 0.56
CA CYS A 331 -13.03 -17.55 0.90
C CYS A 331 -12.58 -16.20 1.48
N LEU A 332 -13.08 -15.09 0.94
CA LEU A 332 -12.56 -13.76 1.25
C LEU A 332 -13.27 -13.04 2.40
N ARG A 333 -14.59 -13.23 2.56
CA ARG A 333 -15.41 -12.53 3.57
C ARG A 333 -14.82 -12.56 4.99
N PRO A 334 -14.28 -13.68 5.52
CA PRO A 334 -13.72 -13.70 6.87
C PRO A 334 -12.59 -12.68 7.07
N PHE A 335 -11.88 -12.31 6.00
CA PHE A 335 -10.65 -11.51 6.04
C PHE A 335 -10.87 -10.02 5.76
N ILE A 336 -12.12 -9.56 5.70
CA ILE A 336 -12.46 -8.13 5.69
C ILE A 336 -11.86 -7.40 6.91
N ARG A 337 -11.62 -8.13 8.01
CA ARG A 337 -11.00 -7.62 9.25
C ARG A 337 -9.57 -8.13 9.46
N ASP A 338 -8.82 -8.50 8.41
CA ASP A 338 -7.40 -8.82 8.54
C ASP A 338 -6.65 -7.68 9.27
N PRO A 339 -5.69 -7.98 10.17
CA PRO A 339 -4.95 -6.94 10.88
C PRO A 339 -4.15 -6.02 9.95
N GLU A 340 -3.75 -6.49 8.78
CA GLU A 340 -2.95 -5.73 7.82
C GLU A 340 -3.84 -5.02 6.79
N ASP A 341 -3.64 -3.71 6.65
CA ASP A 341 -4.45 -2.86 5.78
C ASP A 341 -4.32 -3.22 4.29
N GLY A 342 -3.12 -3.64 3.86
CA GLY A 342 -2.90 -4.17 2.51
C GLY A 342 -3.78 -5.38 2.19
N VAL A 343 -3.94 -6.32 3.14
CA VAL A 343 -4.77 -7.52 2.95
C VAL A 343 -6.25 -7.16 2.89
N ARG A 344 -6.73 -6.33 3.83
CA ARG A 344 -8.13 -5.85 3.82
C ARG A 344 -8.46 -5.11 2.53
N ASN A 345 -7.56 -4.26 2.05
CA ASN A 345 -7.69 -3.56 0.79
C ASN A 345 -7.84 -4.54 -0.39
N SER A 346 -7.01 -5.59 -0.45
CA SER A 346 -7.08 -6.60 -1.50
C SER A 346 -8.38 -7.41 -1.45
N VAL A 347 -8.76 -7.86 -0.24
CA VAL A 347 -10.01 -8.57 0.02
C VAL A 347 -11.22 -7.75 -0.42
N LEU A 348 -11.35 -6.52 0.08
CA LEU A 348 -12.48 -5.66 -0.24
C LEU A 348 -12.53 -5.33 -1.72
N ARG A 349 -11.37 -5.07 -2.36
CA ARG A 349 -11.32 -4.80 -3.79
C ARG A 349 -11.85 -5.97 -4.63
N VAL A 350 -11.44 -7.20 -4.32
CA VAL A 350 -11.93 -8.39 -5.03
C VAL A 350 -13.42 -8.60 -4.76
N LEU A 351 -13.87 -8.42 -3.51
CA LEU A 351 -15.30 -8.52 -3.17
C LEU A 351 -16.16 -7.47 -3.90
N THR A 352 -15.70 -6.22 -3.98
CA THR A 352 -16.37 -5.12 -4.72
C THR A 352 -16.60 -5.50 -6.17
N ALA A 353 -15.54 -5.88 -6.88
CA ALA A 353 -15.62 -6.22 -8.30
C ALA A 353 -16.39 -7.54 -8.55
N THR A 354 -16.31 -8.50 -7.63
CA THR A 354 -17.12 -9.73 -7.68
C THR A 354 -18.61 -9.43 -7.54
N GLN A 355 -18.99 -8.50 -6.65
CA GLN A 355 -20.37 -8.04 -6.51
C GLN A 355 -20.83 -7.23 -7.72
N GLU A 356 -20.00 -6.33 -8.25
CA GLU A 356 -20.33 -5.53 -9.44
C GLU A 356 -20.66 -6.41 -10.65
N ALA A 357 -19.96 -7.53 -10.81
CA ALA A 357 -20.23 -8.50 -11.88
C ALA A 357 -21.42 -9.43 -11.59
N ALA A 358 -21.95 -9.44 -10.37
CA ALA A 358 -23.06 -10.29 -9.96
C ALA A 358 -24.42 -9.69 -10.39
N LYS A 359 -25.47 -10.51 -10.32
CA LYS A 359 -26.86 -10.10 -10.61
C LYS A 359 -27.75 -10.09 -9.37
N GLN A 360 -27.17 -10.45 -8.24
CA GLN A 360 -27.84 -10.59 -6.96
C GLN A 360 -26.83 -10.33 -5.85
N PRO A 361 -27.28 -9.90 -4.66
CA PRO A 361 -26.39 -9.69 -3.53
C PRO A 361 -25.66 -10.98 -3.13
N LEU A 362 -24.33 -10.96 -3.14
CA LEU A 362 -23.47 -12.07 -2.68
C LEU A 362 -23.11 -11.96 -1.21
N LEU A 363 -23.24 -10.76 -0.63
CA LEU A 363 -22.94 -10.45 0.76
C LEU A 363 -24.15 -9.84 1.44
N HIS A 364 -24.25 -10.06 2.75
CA HIS A 364 -25.25 -9.38 3.57
C HIS A 364 -24.82 -7.91 3.77
N VAL A 365 -25.76 -6.96 3.60
CA VAL A 365 -25.48 -5.52 3.68
C VAL A 365 -24.82 -5.12 5.00
N SER A 366 -25.24 -5.74 6.11
CA SER A 366 -24.67 -5.45 7.43
C SER A 366 -23.18 -5.74 7.55
N VAL A 367 -22.66 -6.76 6.84
CA VAL A 367 -21.23 -7.09 6.81
C VAL A 367 -20.44 -5.98 6.14
N VAL A 368 -20.98 -5.41 5.07
CA VAL A 368 -20.32 -4.33 4.31
C VAL A 368 -20.48 -2.99 5.03
N ALA A 369 -21.62 -2.76 5.69
CA ALA A 369 -21.80 -1.61 6.57
C ALA A 369 -20.74 -1.58 7.68
N ASP A 370 -20.38 -2.72 8.27
CA ASP A 370 -19.26 -2.80 9.21
C ASP A 370 -17.92 -2.45 8.57
N ALA A 371 -17.70 -2.86 7.32
CA ALA A 371 -16.48 -2.55 6.59
C ALA A 371 -16.33 -1.05 6.27
N VAL A 372 -17.43 -0.33 6.04
CA VAL A 372 -17.43 1.13 5.85
C VAL A 372 -16.94 1.88 7.10
N LEU A 373 -17.02 1.26 8.28
CA LEU A 373 -16.56 1.85 9.53
C LEU A 373 -15.07 1.59 9.82
N LEU A 374 -14.40 0.76 9.01
CA LEU A 374 -12.98 0.44 9.16
C LEU A 374 -12.09 1.69 9.03
N PRO A 375 -10.88 1.65 9.61
CA PRO A 375 -10.19 2.87 9.96
C PRO A 375 -9.46 3.50 8.79
N THR A 376 -9.10 2.77 7.74
CA THR A 376 -8.36 3.35 6.61
C THR A 376 -9.29 3.81 5.48
N SER A 377 -8.89 4.89 4.82
CA SER A 377 -9.47 5.39 3.58
C SER A 377 -9.54 4.32 2.49
N MET A 378 -8.56 3.42 2.46
CA MET A 378 -8.48 2.29 1.53
C MET A 378 -9.43 1.14 1.88
N ASP A 379 -9.83 0.97 3.13
CA ASP A 379 -10.93 0.09 3.49
C ASP A 379 -12.26 0.73 3.04
N ARG A 380 -12.45 2.01 3.38
CA ARG A 380 -13.72 2.71 3.19
C ARG A 380 -14.09 2.93 1.74
N ASN A 381 -13.19 3.29 0.83
CA ASN A 381 -13.57 3.44 -0.58
C ASN A 381 -14.15 2.15 -1.17
N LYS A 382 -13.46 1.01 -1.05
CA LYS A 382 -13.95 -0.26 -1.62
C LYS A 382 -15.20 -0.72 -0.90
N ALA A 383 -15.26 -0.59 0.43
CA ALA A 383 -16.44 -0.96 1.20
C ALA A 383 -17.68 -0.12 0.80
N THR A 384 -17.51 1.19 0.57
CA THR A 384 -18.62 2.05 0.17
C THR A 384 -19.06 1.77 -1.28
N TYR A 385 -18.14 1.52 -2.22
CA TYR A 385 -18.51 1.04 -3.56
C TYR A 385 -19.19 -0.33 -3.53
N LEU A 386 -18.69 -1.26 -2.71
CA LEU A 386 -19.36 -2.55 -2.52
C LEU A 386 -20.78 -2.35 -1.96
N LEU A 387 -20.95 -1.40 -1.05
CA LEU A 387 -22.26 -1.05 -0.52
C LEU A 387 -23.18 -0.47 -1.60
N THR A 388 -22.69 0.39 -2.51
CA THR A 388 -23.52 0.91 -3.59
C THR A 388 -24.08 -0.21 -4.47
N TYR A 389 -23.24 -1.16 -4.88
CA TYR A 389 -23.68 -2.29 -5.71
C TYR A 389 -24.68 -3.19 -4.97
N LEU A 390 -24.44 -3.47 -3.69
CA LEU A 390 -25.38 -4.25 -2.88
C LEU A 390 -26.73 -3.57 -2.72
N LEU A 391 -26.76 -2.24 -2.54
CA LEU A 391 -28.01 -1.50 -2.40
C LEU A 391 -28.80 -1.45 -3.73
N ASP A 392 -28.11 -1.38 -4.87
CA ASP A 392 -28.74 -1.44 -6.20
C ASP A 392 -29.34 -2.83 -6.49
N ASP A 393 -28.68 -3.89 -6.04
CA ASP A 393 -29.14 -5.28 -6.22
C ASP A 393 -30.25 -5.69 -5.24
N LEU A 394 -30.54 -4.88 -4.21
CA LEU A 394 -31.61 -5.19 -3.26
C LEU A 394 -33.00 -4.92 -3.85
N PRO A 395 -33.98 -5.82 -3.62
CA PRO A 395 -35.38 -5.50 -3.89
C PRO A 395 -35.83 -4.24 -3.13
N PRO A 396 -36.69 -3.38 -3.71
CA PRO A 396 -37.10 -2.11 -3.08
C PRO A 396 -37.64 -2.26 -1.65
N GLU A 397 -38.41 -3.32 -1.37
CA GLU A 397 -38.94 -3.59 -0.03
C GLU A 397 -37.84 -4.00 0.96
N ALA A 398 -36.82 -4.73 0.50
CA ALA A 398 -35.69 -5.13 1.34
C ALA A 398 -34.79 -3.93 1.69
N LEU A 399 -34.58 -3.01 0.74
CA LEU A 399 -33.88 -1.75 0.98
C LEU A 399 -34.65 -0.88 1.98
N LYS A 400 -35.96 -0.73 1.78
CA LYS A 400 -36.84 0.04 2.67
C LYS A 400 -36.81 -0.49 4.10
N ALA A 401 -36.80 -1.80 4.27
CA ALA A 401 -36.74 -2.45 5.58
C ALA A 401 -35.43 -2.18 6.34
N GLN A 402 -34.30 -2.03 5.64
CA GLN A 402 -32.97 -1.84 6.25
C GLN A 402 -32.54 -0.37 6.36
N ARG A 403 -33.22 0.53 5.65
CA ARG A 403 -32.84 1.94 5.51
C ARG A 403 -32.63 2.66 6.85
N ALA A 404 -33.55 2.50 7.80
CA ALA A 404 -33.46 3.19 9.09
C ALA A 404 -32.22 2.76 9.89
N GLU A 405 -31.93 1.46 9.94
CA GLU A 405 -30.76 0.90 10.61
C GLU A 405 -29.46 1.37 9.94
N LEU A 406 -29.41 1.36 8.60
CA LEU A 406 -28.23 1.80 7.86
C LEU A 406 -27.96 3.29 8.04
N ILE A 407 -29.00 4.14 8.03
CA ILE A 407 -28.86 5.58 8.30
C ILE A 407 -28.38 5.80 9.73
N GLN A 408 -28.93 5.08 10.70
CA GLN A 408 -28.49 5.17 12.10
C GLN A 408 -27.01 4.78 12.26
N LYS A 409 -26.59 3.70 11.58
CA LYS A 409 -25.24 3.14 11.71
C LYS A 409 -24.18 3.91 10.92
N LEU A 410 -24.51 4.35 9.71
CA LEU A 410 -23.55 4.89 8.75
C LEU A 410 -23.76 6.37 8.46
N GLY A 411 -24.91 6.96 8.80
CA GLY A 411 -25.29 8.30 8.37
C GLY A 411 -24.22 9.34 8.69
N GLN A 412 -23.74 9.38 9.93
CA GLN A 412 -22.69 10.33 10.33
C GLN A 412 -21.39 10.10 9.54
N THR A 413 -20.92 8.85 9.46
CA THR A 413 -19.72 8.46 8.71
C THR A 413 -19.80 8.84 7.23
N LEU A 414 -20.93 8.56 6.58
CA LEU A 414 -21.14 8.88 5.16
C LEU A 414 -21.19 10.40 4.92
N VAL A 415 -21.83 11.14 5.81
CA VAL A 415 -21.85 12.61 5.76
C VAL A 415 -20.45 13.19 5.92
N GLU A 416 -19.65 12.67 6.86
CA GLU A 416 -18.24 13.06 7.02
C GLU A 416 -17.43 12.71 5.76
N MET A 417 -17.64 11.52 5.18
CA MET A 417 -16.97 11.12 3.93
C MET A 417 -17.35 12.02 2.76
N SER A 418 -18.61 12.48 2.67
CA SER A 418 -19.06 13.41 1.63
C SER A 418 -18.38 14.78 1.67
N ALA A 419 -17.69 15.11 2.78
CA ALA A 419 -16.91 16.34 2.93
C ALA A 419 -15.43 16.18 2.54
N LEU A 420 -14.97 14.96 2.24
CA LEU A 420 -13.58 14.69 1.90
C LEU A 420 -13.21 15.30 0.53
N THR A 421 -11.96 15.73 0.40
CA THR A 421 -11.42 16.18 -0.90
C THR A 421 -11.03 15.01 -1.79
N LEU A 422 -10.66 13.85 -1.22
CA LEU A 422 -10.35 12.63 -1.96
C LEU A 422 -11.60 12.04 -2.66
N PRO A 423 -11.71 12.08 -4.00
CA PRO A 423 -12.94 11.74 -4.71
C PRO A 423 -13.37 10.28 -4.53
N ILE A 424 -12.42 9.34 -4.54
CA ILE A 424 -12.70 7.90 -4.41
C ILE A 424 -13.31 7.50 -3.06
N ASN A 425 -13.31 8.39 -2.07
CA ASN A 425 -14.03 8.22 -0.81
C ASN A 425 -15.32 9.05 -0.79
N ARG A 426 -15.25 10.29 -1.26
CA ARG A 426 -16.36 11.24 -1.26
C ARG A 426 -17.52 10.76 -2.13
N ASP A 427 -17.23 10.44 -3.38
CA ASP A 427 -18.23 10.18 -4.41
C ASP A 427 -19.07 8.92 -4.10
N PRO A 428 -18.49 7.76 -3.74
CA PRO A 428 -19.31 6.62 -3.34
C PRO A 428 -20.10 6.89 -2.06
N ALA A 429 -19.62 7.73 -1.13
CA ALA A 429 -20.40 8.09 0.06
C ALA A 429 -21.64 8.90 -0.31
N VAL A 430 -21.52 9.85 -1.24
CA VAL A 430 -22.67 10.59 -1.79
C VAL A 430 -23.63 9.65 -2.50
N MET A 431 -23.14 8.67 -3.28
CA MET A 431 -23.99 7.67 -3.93
C MET A 431 -24.82 6.88 -2.91
N VAL A 432 -24.19 6.36 -1.85
CA VAL A 432 -24.90 5.64 -0.78
C VAL A 432 -25.92 6.54 -0.09
N LEU A 433 -25.57 7.80 0.21
CA LEU A 433 -26.50 8.77 0.81
C LEU A 433 -27.72 9.00 -0.09
N LYS A 434 -27.54 9.12 -1.41
CA LYS A 434 -28.65 9.22 -2.39
C LYS A 434 -29.52 7.97 -2.39
N GLN A 435 -28.93 6.77 -2.42
CA GLN A 435 -29.67 5.50 -2.39
C GLN A 435 -30.49 5.33 -1.09
N LEU A 436 -29.91 5.69 0.06
CA LEU A 436 -30.58 5.57 1.36
C LEU A 436 -31.63 6.66 1.59
N SER A 437 -31.41 7.88 1.13
CA SER A 437 -32.31 9.00 1.38
C SER A 437 -33.43 9.14 0.34
N GLY A 438 -33.14 8.82 -0.93
CA GLY A 438 -33.94 9.22 -2.09
C GLY A 438 -33.73 10.68 -2.51
N GLU A 439 -32.89 11.43 -1.81
CA GLU A 439 -32.55 12.83 -2.11
C GLU A 439 -31.46 12.91 -3.18
N GLN A 440 -31.24 14.10 -3.74
CA GLN A 440 -30.24 14.38 -4.78
C GLN A 440 -29.27 15.49 -4.36
N TYR A 441 -29.00 15.61 -3.06
CA TYR A 441 -28.03 16.60 -2.56
C TYR A 441 -26.62 16.27 -3.04
N GLU A 442 -25.79 17.30 -3.19
CA GLU A 442 -24.40 17.15 -3.68
C GLU A 442 -23.38 17.60 -2.63
N THR A 443 -23.79 18.43 -1.68
CA THR A 443 -22.87 19.04 -0.71
C THR A 443 -22.98 18.40 0.67
N ALA A 444 -21.87 18.37 1.41
CA ALA A 444 -21.85 17.87 2.77
C ALA A 444 -22.80 18.65 3.71
N ASP A 445 -23.02 19.95 3.49
CA ASP A 445 -23.92 20.75 4.31
C ASP A 445 -25.39 20.37 4.13
N GLU A 446 -25.82 20.12 2.90
CA GLU A 446 -27.15 19.60 2.62
C GLU A 446 -27.36 18.23 3.27
N TRP A 447 -26.34 17.36 3.18
CA TRP A 447 -26.39 16.04 3.81
C TRP A 447 -26.41 16.11 5.34
N ARG A 448 -25.65 17.02 5.97
CA ARG A 448 -25.74 17.30 7.42
C ARG A 448 -27.13 17.77 7.82
N ALA A 449 -27.72 18.70 7.07
CA ALA A 449 -29.06 19.21 7.33
C ALA A 449 -30.14 18.13 7.15
N TRP A 450 -29.96 17.22 6.18
CA TRP A 450 -30.82 16.06 6.01
C TRP A 450 -30.70 15.06 7.16
N LEU A 451 -29.47 14.71 7.56
CA LEU A 451 -29.24 13.76 8.65
C LEU A 451 -29.81 14.29 9.97
N ALA A 452 -29.67 15.59 10.25
CA ALA A 452 -30.21 16.23 11.45
C ALA A 452 -31.74 16.17 11.57
N ARG A 453 -32.46 15.97 10.45
CA ARG A 453 -33.93 15.82 10.41
C ARG A 453 -34.40 14.38 10.62
N GLN A 454 -33.49 13.40 10.58
CA GLN A 454 -33.88 12.00 10.73
C GLN A 454 -34.34 11.71 12.17
N PRO A 455 -35.32 10.82 12.38
CA PRO A 455 -35.76 10.44 13.70
C PRO A 455 -34.58 9.94 14.53
N LYS A 456 -34.33 10.59 15.67
CA LYS A 456 -33.43 10.04 16.68
C LYS A 456 -34.17 8.87 17.33
N THR A 457 -33.83 7.65 16.99
CA THR A 457 -34.29 6.48 17.75
C THR A 457 -33.78 6.62 19.19
N ALA A 458 -34.68 6.51 20.17
CA ALA A 458 -34.27 6.43 21.58
C ALA A 458 -33.32 5.25 21.72
N GLY A 459 -32.06 5.54 22.09
CA GLY A 459 -31.01 4.55 22.29
C GLY A 459 -31.24 3.68 23.51
#